data_AF-A0A2L2Z585-F1
#
_entry.id   AF-A0A2L2Z585-F1
#
_cell.length_a   1.000
_cell.length_b   1.000
_cell.length_c   1.000
_cell.angle_alpha   90.00
_cell.angle_beta   90.00
_cell.angle_gamma   90.00
#
_symmetry.space_group_name_H-M   'P 1'
#
loop_
_entity.id
_entity.type
_entity.pdbx_description
1 polymer ?
#
loop_
_entity_poly.entity_id
_entity_poly.type
_entity_poly.pdbx_seq_one_letter_code
_entity_poly.pdbx_strand_id
1 'polypeptide(L)'
;VEECEKCAALAQQLLSRKVRTRMRQVGETKSNSRLTLEDLQLFHHQLSTLACEIKEAYLVKDLLDRAVAFEAEAKEILNDDKTDSKKVEKFLEAGLNLDIDIPEIPQLKQRLYQKRWFEEVNGSL
;
A
#
# COMPACT_ATOMS: atom_id res chain seq x y z
N VAL A 1 17.90 19.59 17.46
CA VAL A 1 16.61 19.24 18.10
C VAL A 1 15.44 19.48 17.17
N GLU A 2 15.34 20.65 16.52
CA GLU A 2 14.23 20.96 15.60
C GLU A 2 14.03 19.96 14.44
N GLU A 3 15.10 19.38 13.89
CA GLU A 3 14.97 18.42 12.77
C GLU A 3 14.32 17.11 13.20
N CYS A 4 14.61 16.62 14.41
CA CYS A 4 14.00 15.40 14.93
C CYS A 4 12.50 15.62 15.22
N GLU A 5 12.12 16.79 15.72
CA GLU A 5 10.71 17.13 15.97
C GLU A 5 9.92 17.25 14.67
N LYS A 6 10.50 17.86 13.63
CA LYS A 6 9.89 17.95 12.30
C LYS A 6 9.71 16.57 11.66
N CYS A 7 10.72 15.70 11.74
CA CYS A 7 10.63 14.32 11.25
C CYS A 7 9.63 13.48 12.04
N ALA A 8 9.55 13.62 13.36
CA ALA A 8 8.54 12.94 14.17
C ALA A 8 7.12 13.40 13.80
N ALA A 9 6.90 14.71 13.61
CA ALA A 9 5.61 15.25 13.19
C ALA A 9 5.18 14.75 11.79
N LEU A 10 6.12 14.68 10.84
CA LEU A 10 5.86 14.09 9.53
C LEU A 10 5.51 12.61 9.66
N ALA A 11 6.27 11.84 10.45
CA ALA A 11 5.98 10.42 10.66
C ALA A 11 4.60 10.21 11.32
N GLN A 12 4.26 11.03 12.32
CA GLN A 12 2.93 11.05 12.94
C GLN A 12 1.83 11.36 11.92
N GLN A 13 2.04 12.34 11.01
CA GLN A 13 1.07 12.65 9.95
C GLN A 13 0.90 11.50 8.96
N LEU A 14 1.99 10.83 8.57
CA LEU A 14 1.97 9.65 7.71
C LEU A 14 1.17 8.51 8.37
N LEU A 15 1.43 8.25 9.65
CA LEU A 15 0.80 7.17 10.40
C LEU A 15 -0.66 7.48 10.77
N SER A 16 -0.99 8.74 11.06
CA SER A 16 -2.35 9.18 11.44
C SER A 16 -3.29 9.35 10.25
N ARG A 17 -2.76 9.43 9.02
CA ARG A 17 -3.57 9.34 7.79
C ARG A 17 -4.43 8.06 7.74
N LYS A 18 -3.98 6.99 8.42
CA LYS A 18 -4.74 5.76 8.71
C LYS A 18 -6.14 5.98 9.30
N VAL A 19 -6.39 7.10 9.98
CA VAL A 19 -7.65 7.37 10.71
C VAL A 19 -8.70 8.13 9.88
N ARG A 20 -8.31 8.87 8.83
CA ARG A 20 -9.24 9.83 8.17
C ARG A 20 -9.99 9.28 6.95
N THR A 21 -9.69 8.08 6.45
CA THR A 21 -10.27 7.57 5.19
C THR A 21 -11.48 6.63 5.36
N ARG A 22 -11.98 6.41 6.58
CA ARG A 22 -13.21 5.61 6.79
C ARG A 22 -14.52 6.35 6.51
N MET A 23 -14.50 7.60 6.05
CA MET A 23 -15.72 8.37 5.75
C MET A 23 -15.54 9.32 4.56
N ARG A 24 -15.81 8.82 3.34
CA ARG A 24 -16.33 9.56 2.15
C ARG A 24 -16.24 8.56 0.97
N GLN A 25 -17.31 7.85 0.62
CA GLN A 25 -18.38 8.33 -0.25
C GLN A 25 -17.88 9.26 -1.38
N VAL A 26 -18.02 8.75 -2.61
CA VAL A 26 -18.49 9.44 -3.81
C VAL A 26 -18.05 10.90 -3.93
N GLY A 27 -17.03 11.14 -4.75
CA GLY A 27 -16.66 12.49 -5.14
C GLY A 27 -15.17 12.57 -5.39
N GLU A 28 -14.82 12.64 -6.67
CA GLU A 28 -13.51 13.03 -7.19
C GLU A 28 -12.86 14.12 -6.33
N THR A 29 -11.98 13.70 -5.43
CA THR A 29 -10.95 14.56 -4.86
C THR A 29 -9.66 13.80 -4.99
N LYS A 30 -8.95 14.12 -6.07
CA LYS A 30 -7.54 13.78 -6.29
C LYS A 30 -6.71 14.23 -5.09
N SER A 31 -6.68 13.42 -4.03
CA SER A 31 -5.63 13.50 -3.02
C SER A 31 -4.43 12.74 -3.57
N ASN A 32 -3.80 13.35 -4.58
CA ASN A 32 -2.55 12.93 -5.25
C ASN A 32 -1.32 13.04 -4.32
N SER A 33 -1.46 12.62 -3.08
CA SER A 33 -0.37 12.52 -2.12
C SER A 33 -0.25 11.08 -1.70
N ARG A 34 -0.34 10.13 -2.64
CA ARG A 34 -0.24 8.71 -2.33
C ARG A 34 1.25 8.42 -2.14
N LEU A 35 1.66 8.02 -0.94
CA LEU A 35 3.08 7.75 -0.69
C LEU A 35 3.51 6.59 -1.56
N THR A 36 4.56 6.77 -2.36
CA THR A 36 5.18 5.66 -3.07
C THR A 36 6.08 4.87 -2.11
N LEU A 37 6.42 3.65 -2.50
CA LEU A 37 7.41 2.85 -1.78
C LEU A 37 8.75 3.61 -1.68
N GLU A 38 9.14 4.30 -2.75
CA GLU A 38 10.35 5.13 -2.82
C GLU A 38 10.32 6.29 -1.82
N ASP A 39 9.19 7.00 -1.71
CA ASP A 39 9.02 8.09 -0.74
C ASP A 39 9.19 7.58 0.70
N LEU A 40 8.62 6.41 0.99
CA LEU A 40 8.69 5.80 2.32
C LEU A 40 10.11 5.31 2.65
N GLN A 41 10.83 4.77 1.67
CA GLN A 41 12.24 4.39 1.80
C GLN A 41 13.13 5.60 2.07
N LEU A 42 12.94 6.68 1.32
CA LEU A 42 13.69 7.92 1.50
C LEU A 42 13.43 8.50 2.90
N PHE A 43 12.17 8.49 3.35
CA PHE A 43 11.80 8.97 4.68
C PHE A 43 12.39 8.10 5.81
N HIS A 44 12.37 6.77 5.67
CA HIS A 44 13.03 5.86 6.61
C HIS A 44 14.56 6.10 6.66
N HIS A 45 15.19 6.33 5.51
CA HIS A 45 16.61 6.65 5.45
C HIS A 45 16.92 7.98 6.14
N GLN A 46 16.11 9.02 5.91
CA GLN A 46 16.25 10.29 6.61
C GLN A 46 16.11 10.11 8.12
N LEU A 47 15.13 9.32 8.58
CA LEU A 47 14.95 9.00 10.00
C LEU A 47 16.17 8.27 10.60
N SER A 48 16.81 7.36 9.85
CA SER A 48 18.00 6.64 10.34
C SER A 48 19.28 7.48 10.31
N THR A 49 19.34 8.55 9.51
CA THR A 49 20.47 9.48 9.49
C THR A 49 20.45 10.50 10.64
N LEU A 50 19.33 10.62 11.35
CA LEU A 50 19.23 11.50 12.52
C LEU A 50 19.91 10.87 13.73
N ALA A 51 20.71 11.66 14.45
CA ALA A 51 21.41 11.24 15.67
C ALA A 51 20.49 11.00 16.89
N CYS A 52 19.17 10.96 16.69
CA CYS A 52 18.17 10.84 17.75
C CYS A 52 17.26 9.65 17.49
N GLU A 53 17.04 8.80 18.49
CA GLU A 53 16.09 7.69 18.42
C GLU A 53 14.64 8.20 18.41
N ILE A 54 14.00 8.14 17.25
CA ILE A 54 12.59 8.48 17.07
C ILE A 54 11.78 7.18 17.07
N LYS A 55 10.81 7.04 17.98
CA LYS A 55 9.96 5.84 18.11
C LYS A 55 9.17 5.56 16.83
N GLU A 56 8.78 6.62 16.13
CA GLU A 56 8.07 6.56 14.87
C GLU A 56 8.91 5.97 13.72
N ALA A 57 10.25 5.94 13.84
CA ALA A 57 11.10 5.28 12.86
C ALA A 57 10.81 3.78 12.75
N TYR A 58 10.50 3.14 13.88
CA TYR A 58 10.07 1.74 13.90
C TYR A 58 8.74 1.54 13.15
N LEU A 59 7.79 2.45 13.32
CA LEU A 59 6.47 2.37 12.68
C LEU A 59 6.54 2.61 11.16
N VAL A 60 7.41 3.53 10.73
CA VAL A 60 7.70 3.76 9.30
C VAL A 60 8.38 2.55 8.69
N LYS A 61 9.35 1.95 9.41
CA LYS A 61 10.03 0.72 8.99
C LYS A 61 9.06 -0.46 8.85
N ASP A 62 8.17 -0.65 9.82
CA ASP A 62 7.13 -1.69 9.78
C ASP A 62 6.18 -1.51 8.59
N LEU A 63 5.77 -0.27 8.32
CA LEU A 63 4.95 0.05 7.16
C LEU A 63 5.68 -0.25 5.85
N LEU A 64 6.97 0.08 5.79
CA LEU A 64 7.83 -0.19 4.63
C LEU A 64 7.99 -1.70 4.40
N ASP A 65 8.24 -2.47 5.46
CA ASP A 65 8.39 -3.92 5.39
C ASP A 65 7.10 -4.58 4.88
N ARG A 66 5.95 -4.15 5.41
CA ARG A 66 4.62 -4.59 4.91
C ARG A 66 4.38 -4.24 3.45
N ALA A 67 4.84 -3.08 2.99
CA ALA A 67 4.72 -2.67 1.60
C ALA A 67 5.59 -3.50 0.65
N VAL A 68 6.84 -3.77 1.06
CA VAL A 68 7.75 -4.63 0.30
C VAL A 68 7.23 -6.08 0.25
N ALA A 69 6.76 -6.61 1.38
CA ALA A 69 6.16 -7.95 1.44
C ALA A 69 4.92 -8.04 0.54
N PHE A 70 4.06 -7.02 0.58
CA PHE A 70 2.90 -6.94 -0.31
C PHE A 70 3.31 -6.90 -1.78
N GLU A 71 4.33 -6.11 -2.15
CA GLU A 71 4.82 -6.06 -3.53
C GLU A 71 5.32 -7.43 -4.02
N ALA A 72 6.06 -8.14 -3.16
CA ALA A 72 6.57 -9.48 -3.46
C ALA A 72 5.41 -10.49 -3.66
N GLU A 73 4.47 -10.55 -2.71
CA GLU A 73 3.29 -11.42 -2.82
C GLU A 73 2.43 -11.05 -4.03
N ALA A 74 2.29 -9.76 -4.35
CA ALA A 74 1.58 -9.28 -5.53
C ALA A 74 2.19 -9.84 -6.82
N LYS A 75 3.52 -9.81 -6.93
CA LYS A 75 4.26 -10.37 -8.08
C LYS A 75 4.12 -11.89 -8.15
N GLU A 76 4.15 -12.59 -7.02
CA GLU A 76 3.90 -14.04 -6.99
C GLU A 76 2.49 -14.37 -7.48
N ILE A 77 1.47 -13.66 -7.00
CA ILE A 77 0.08 -13.84 -7.43
C ILE A 77 -0.10 -13.53 -8.92
N LEU A 78 0.57 -12.49 -9.43
CA LEU A 78 0.51 -12.15 -10.86
C LEU A 78 1.12 -13.25 -11.74
N ASN A 79 2.24 -13.83 -11.29
CA ASN A 79 2.93 -14.92 -11.99
C ASN A 79 2.24 -16.29 -11.81
N ASP A 80 1.53 -16.52 -10.71
CA ASP A 80 0.82 -17.77 -10.46
C ASP A 80 -0.53 -17.81 -11.19
N ASP A 81 -0.55 -18.51 -12.32
CA ASP A 81 -1.75 -18.65 -13.14
C ASP A 81 -2.88 -19.44 -12.45
N LYS A 82 -2.58 -20.19 -11.38
CA LYS A 82 -3.55 -20.98 -10.61
C LYS A 82 -4.23 -20.19 -9.50
N THR A 83 -3.88 -18.92 -9.29
CA THR A 83 -4.43 -18.14 -8.18
C THR A 83 -5.93 -17.86 -8.37
N ASP A 84 -6.76 -18.31 -7.43
CA ASP A 84 -8.20 -18.03 -7.42
C ASP A 84 -8.53 -16.53 -7.44
N SER A 85 -9.59 -16.16 -8.16
CA SER A 85 -10.15 -14.81 -8.17
C SER A 85 -10.43 -14.30 -6.75
N LYS A 86 -10.97 -15.16 -5.87
CA LYS A 86 -11.19 -14.84 -4.44
C LYS A 86 -9.92 -14.52 -3.65
N LYS A 87 -8.79 -15.15 -3.99
CA LYS A 87 -7.50 -14.88 -3.33
C LYS A 87 -6.97 -13.51 -3.76
N VAL A 88 -7.04 -13.21 -5.06
CA VAL A 88 -6.65 -11.90 -5.61
C VAL A 88 -7.50 -10.77 -5.00
N GLU A 89 -8.81 -10.99 -4.81
CA GLU A 89 -9.68 -10.00 -4.15
C GLU A 89 -9.29 -9.70 -2.72
N LYS A 90 -9.14 -10.73 -1.87
CA LYS A 90 -8.73 -10.54 -0.48
C LYS A 90 -7.38 -9.85 -0.38
N PHE A 91 -6.47 -10.17 -1.29
CA PHE A 91 -5.16 -9.55 -1.38
C PHE A 91 -5.27 -8.07 -1.77
N LEU A 92 -6.10 -7.73 -2.76
CA LEU A 92 -6.40 -6.35 -3.13
C LEU A 92 -7.04 -5.56 -1.97
N GLU A 93 -7.93 -6.17 -1.19
CA GLU A 93 -8.51 -5.56 0.02
C GLU A 93 -7.43 -5.26 1.07
N ALA A 94 -6.48 -6.17 1.28
CA ALA A 94 -5.33 -5.94 2.15
C ALA A 94 -4.45 -4.78 1.63
N GLY A 95 -4.24 -4.71 0.32
CA GLY A 95 -3.49 -3.62 -0.34
C GLY A 95 -4.18 -2.26 -0.26
N LEU A 96 -5.51 -2.22 -0.27
CA LEU A 96 -6.27 -0.98 -0.04
C LEU A 96 -6.13 -0.46 1.40
N ASN A 97 -5.80 -1.34 2.35
CA ASN A 97 -5.47 -0.96 3.72
C ASN A 97 -4.01 -0.51 3.89
N LEU A 98 -3.16 -0.75 2.88
CA LEU A 98 -1.88 -0.07 2.76
C LEU A 98 -2.12 1.31 2.13
N ASP A 99 -1.83 2.38 2.88
CA ASP A 99 -1.92 3.77 2.38
C ASP A 99 -0.71 4.12 1.48
N ILE A 100 -0.27 3.16 0.67
CA ILE A 100 0.92 3.23 -0.20
C ILE A 100 0.48 2.96 -1.63
N ASP A 101 1.01 3.75 -2.55
CA ASP A 101 0.84 3.48 -3.97
C ASP A 101 1.74 2.32 -4.37
N ILE A 102 1.11 1.19 -4.71
CA ILE A 102 1.78 -0.03 -5.13
C ILE A 102 1.43 -0.27 -6.61
N PRO A 103 2.41 -0.23 -7.52
CA PRO A 103 2.18 -0.32 -8.97
C PRO A 103 1.61 -1.67 -9.43
N GLU A 104 1.67 -2.70 -8.60
CA GLU A 104 1.10 -4.03 -8.85
C GLU A 104 -0.42 -4.08 -8.59
N ILE A 105 -0.98 -3.17 -7.77
CA ILE A 105 -2.43 -3.11 -7.49
C ILE A 105 -3.28 -3.00 -8.76
N PRO A 106 -3.03 -2.07 -9.71
CA PRO A 106 -3.81 -1.99 -10.94
C PRO A 106 -3.67 -3.26 -11.80
N GLN A 107 -2.51 -3.90 -11.81
CA GLN A 107 -2.27 -5.13 -12.56
C GLN A 107 -3.07 -6.30 -11.95
N LEU A 108 -3.07 -6.43 -10.62
CA LEU A 108 -3.87 -7.42 -9.89
C LEU A 108 -5.37 -7.23 -10.13
N LYS A 109 -5.86 -5.98 -10.15
CA LYS A 109 -7.26 -5.67 -10.50
C LYS A 109 -7.61 -6.12 -11.91
N GLN A 110 -6.72 -5.89 -12.87
CA GLN A 110 -6.92 -6.33 -14.25
C GLN A 110 -6.95 -7.87 -14.35
N ARG A 111 -6.02 -8.55 -13.67
CA ARG A 111 -5.97 -10.04 -13.61
C ARG A 111 -7.26 -10.61 -13.03
N LEU A 112 -7.77 -10.01 -11.94
CA LEU A 112 -9.04 -10.38 -11.32
C LEU A 112 -10.21 -10.20 -12.29
N TYR A 113 -10.27 -9.06 -12.98
CA TYR A 113 -11.32 -8.79 -13.97
C TYR A 113 -11.30 -9.82 -15.10
N GLN A 114 -10.12 -10.15 -15.63
CA GLN A 114 -9.95 -11.18 -16.66
C GLN A 114 -10.42 -12.56 -16.18
N LYS A 115 -10.07 -12.96 -14.94
CA LYS A 115 -10.52 -14.25 -14.39
C LYS A 115 -12.03 -14.30 -14.21
N ARG A 116 -12.64 -13.26 -13.63
CA ARG A 116 -14.09 -13.18 -13.49
C ARG A 116 -14.82 -13.20 -14.83
N TRP A 117 -14.29 -12.47 -15.80
CA TRP A 117 -14.84 -12.48 -17.16
C TRP A 117 -14.77 -13.88 -17.77
N PHE A 118 -13.64 -14.58 -17.61
CA PHE A 118 -13.50 -15.96 -18.08
C PHE A 118 -14.50 -16.89 -17.39
N GLU A 119 -14.69 -16.78 -16.08
CA GLU A 119 -15.70 -17.54 -15.32
C GLU A 119 -17.13 -17.27 -15.83
N GLU A 120 -17.47 -16.01 -16.13
CA GLU A 120 -18.79 -15.62 -16.64
C GLU A 120 -19.05 -16.13 -18.06
N VAL A 121 -18.05 -16.06 -18.95
CA VAL A 121 -18.15 -16.54 -20.33
C VAL A 121 -18.19 -18.07 -20.40
N ASN A 122 -17.42 -18.77 -19.55
CA ASN A 122 -17.48 -20.24 -19.49
C ASN A 122 -18.70 -20.79 -18.75
N GLY A 123 -19.27 -20.03 -17.79
CA GLY A 123 -20.48 -20.41 -17.06
C GLY A 123 -21.78 -20.13 -17.82
N SER A 124 -21.71 -19.39 -18.93
CA SER A 124 -22.87 -19.05 -19.78
C SER A 124 -23.05 -19.97 -21.00
N LEU A 125 -22.35 -21.11 -21.07
CA LEU A 125 -22.53 -22.14 -22.10
C LEU A 125 -23.33 -23.34 -21.61
#